data_AF-A0AAW0WKK8-F1
#
_entry.id   AF-A0AAW0WKK8-F1
#
_cell.length_a   1.000
_cell.length_b   1.000
_cell.length_c   1.000
_cell.angle_alpha   90.00
_cell.angle_beta   90.00
_cell.angle_gamma   90.00
#
_symmetry.space_group_name_H-M   'P 1'
#
loop_
_entity.id
_entity.type
_entity.pdbx_description
1 polymer ?
#
loop_
_entity_poly.entity_id
_entity_poly.type
_entity_poly.pdbx_seq_one_letter_code
_entity_poly.pdbx_strand_id
1 'polypeptide(L)'
;NVTKARIKIRSRMDNVAGTNLPVFESFEDGADTYELTGLSRGGQQMAKLKIYYKRAIELLIELASLQASFVTLDIAVKITNRRVNAIEHVFFFFQSSFHGTSVHWHT
;
A
#
# COMPACT_ATOMS: atom_id res chain seq x y z
N ASN A 1 -29.75 -10.90 11.25
CA ASN A 1 -29.51 -10.50 9.84
C ASN A 1 -28.51 -9.34 9.84
N VAL A 2 -27.22 -9.58 9.56
CA VAL A 2 -26.18 -8.52 9.56
C VAL A 2 -25.89 -8.15 8.10
N THR A 3 -26.76 -7.36 7.48
CA THR A 3 -26.72 -7.07 6.05
C THR A 3 -25.87 -5.85 5.68
N LYS A 4 -25.36 -5.09 6.65
CA LYS A 4 -24.51 -3.91 6.43
C LYS A 4 -23.32 -3.90 7.40
N ALA A 5 -22.12 -3.74 6.84
CA ALA A 5 -20.92 -3.51 7.63
C ALA A 5 -20.93 -2.09 8.20
N ARG A 6 -20.71 -1.98 9.52
CA ARG A 6 -20.63 -0.70 10.23
C ARG A 6 -19.33 0.04 9.93
N ILE A 7 -18.20 -0.66 10.02
CA ILE A 7 -16.88 -0.14 9.65
C ILE A 7 -16.60 -0.56 8.22
N LYS A 8 -16.31 0.40 7.37
CA LYS A 8 -15.95 0.22 5.96
C LYS A 8 -14.56 0.77 5.71
N ILE A 9 -13.95 0.33 4.62
CA ILE A 9 -12.60 0.75 4.23
C ILE A 9 -12.73 1.56 2.94
N ARG A 10 -12.05 2.70 2.89
CA ARG A 10 -11.85 3.51 1.70
C ARG A 10 -10.39 3.40 1.29
N SER A 11 -10.14 3.26 -0.01
CA SER A 11 -8.79 3.31 -0.57
C SER A 11 -8.52 4.69 -1.16
N ARG A 12 -7.31 5.20 -0.93
CA ARG A 12 -6.76 6.44 -1.50
C ARG A 12 -5.39 6.15 -2.10
N MET A 13 -5.03 6.86 -3.15
CA MET A 13 -3.67 6.86 -3.68
C MET A 13 -2.92 8.07 -3.15
N ASP A 14 -1.71 7.86 -2.63
CA ASP A 14 -0.84 8.92 -2.15
C ASP A 14 0.47 8.94 -2.93
N ASN A 15 0.89 10.12 -3.40
CA ASN A 15 2.12 10.22 -4.17
C ASN A 15 3.31 10.43 -3.23
N VAL A 16 4.22 9.46 -3.21
CA VAL A 16 5.45 9.52 -2.43
C VAL A 16 6.63 9.31 -3.37
N ALA A 17 7.48 10.33 -3.49
CA ALA A 17 8.66 10.33 -4.38
C ALA A 17 8.35 9.93 -5.84
N GLY A 18 7.20 10.38 -6.37
CA GLY A 18 6.77 10.05 -7.73
C GLY A 18 6.12 8.66 -7.89
N THR A 19 6.00 7.88 -6.82
CA THR A 19 5.29 6.59 -6.80
C THR A 19 3.94 6.75 -6.13
N ASN A 20 2.87 6.29 -6.77
CA ASN A 20 1.52 6.30 -6.18
C ASN A 20 1.33 5.06 -5.31
N LEU A 21 1.29 5.25 -3.99
CA LEU A 21 1.11 4.21 -3.00
C LEU A 21 -0.35 4.10 -2.56
N PRO A 22 -0.90 2.89 -2.39
CA PRO A 22 -2.25 2.69 -1.85
C PRO A 22 -2.25 2.87 -0.32
N VAL A 23 -3.17 3.70 0.17
CA VAL A 23 -3.42 3.94 1.60
C VAL A 23 -4.89 3.62 1.89
N PHE A 24 -5.14 2.89 2.97
CA PHE A 24 -6.50 2.54 3.40
C PHE A 24 -6.90 3.34 4.64
N GLU A 25 -8.14 3.83 4.61
CA GLU A 25 -8.75 4.59 5.70
C GLU A 25 -10.05 3.91 6.15
N SER A 26 -10.24 3.77 7.45
CA SER A 26 -11.51 3.28 8.01
C SER A 26 -12.53 4.41 8.11
N PHE A 27 -13.76 4.15 7.70
CA PHE A 27 -14.90 5.05 7.94
C PHE A 27 -16.09 4.27 8.51
N GLU A 28 -16.85 4.91 9.39
CA GLU A 28 -18.10 4.35 9.91
C GLU A 28 -19.27 4.81 9.05
N ASP A 29 -20.10 3.86 8.61
CA ASP A 29 -21.29 4.13 7.79
C ASP A 29 -22.54 3.68 8.55
N GLY A 30 -23.11 4.60 9.33
CA GLY A 30 -24.38 4.43 10.03
C GLY A 30 -24.30 4.38 11.56
N ALA A 31 -25.47 4.45 12.20
CA ALA A 31 -25.63 4.39 13.65
C ALA A 31 -25.57 2.95 14.17
N ASP A 32 -25.08 2.77 15.41
CA ASP A 32 -24.96 1.47 16.08
C ASP A 32 -26.34 0.86 16.28
N THR A 33 -26.68 -0.15 15.47
CA THR A 33 -28.00 -0.80 15.46
C THR A 33 -28.17 -1.81 16.60
N TYR A 34 -27.09 -2.10 17.32
CA TYR A 34 -27.11 -2.95 18.51
C TYR A 34 -27.35 -2.10 19.75
N GLU A 35 -28.62 -1.80 20.01
CA GLU A 35 -29.04 -1.33 21.32
C GLU A 35 -28.84 -2.47 22.34
N LEU A 36 -27.94 -2.27 23.29
CA LEU A 36 -27.67 -3.18 24.41
C LEU A 36 -28.73 -3.02 25.52
N THR A 37 -29.96 -2.67 25.16
CA THR A 37 -31.07 -2.47 26.08
C THR A 37 -31.46 -3.81 26.69
N GLY A 38 -31.63 -3.85 28.03
CA GLY A 38 -31.98 -5.07 28.78
C GLY A 38 -30.81 -5.93 29.27
N LEU A 39 -29.54 -5.60 28.94
CA LEU A 39 -28.38 -6.41 29.34
C LEU A 39 -27.70 -6.00 30.66
N SER A 40 -28.22 -5.00 31.38
CA SER A 40 -27.70 -4.54 32.69
C SER A 40 -26.15 -4.41 32.67
N ARG A 41 -25.43 -5.04 33.63
CA ARG A 41 -23.95 -5.07 33.68
C ARG A 41 -23.28 -5.70 32.46
N GLY A 42 -23.94 -6.62 31.76
CA GLY A 42 -23.42 -7.25 30.54
C GLY A 42 -23.27 -6.28 29.36
N GLY A 43 -24.18 -5.30 29.27
CA GLY A 43 -24.13 -4.26 28.24
C GLY A 43 -22.87 -3.39 28.35
N GLN A 44 -22.41 -3.10 29.57
CA GLN A 44 -21.18 -2.33 29.79
C GLN A 44 -19.92 -3.06 29.30
N GLN A 45 -19.85 -4.38 29.49
CA GLN A 45 -18.71 -5.16 29.00
C GLN A 45 -18.71 -5.31 27.48
N MET A 46 -19.88 -5.49 26.86
CA MET A 46 -19.98 -5.46 25.39
C MET A 46 -19.58 -4.10 24.81
N ALA A 47 -19.97 -2.99 25.44
CA ALA A 47 -19.55 -1.67 25.01
C ALA A 47 -18.03 -1.49 25.06
N LYS A 48 -17.38 -1.96 26.14
CA LYS A 48 -15.92 -1.97 26.25
C LYS A 48 -15.26 -2.82 25.16
N LEU A 49 -15.75 -4.04 24.94
CA LEU A 49 -15.26 -4.93 23.88
C LEU A 49 -15.36 -4.29 22.50
N LYS A 50 -16.49 -3.65 22.17
CA LYS A 50 -16.68 -2.94 20.89
C LYS A 50 -15.59 -1.88 20.67
N ILE A 51 -15.20 -1.13 21.70
CA ILE A 51 -14.14 -0.11 21.61
C ILE A 51 -12.78 -0.76 21.32
N TYR A 52 -12.42 -1.83 22.03
CA TYR A 52 -11.15 -2.53 21.80
C TYR A 52 -11.09 -3.18 20.42
N TYR A 53 -12.18 -3.80 19.96
CA TYR A 53 -12.26 -4.37 18.62
C TYR A 53 -12.18 -3.31 17.54
N LYS A 54 -12.83 -2.15 17.72
CA LYS A 54 -12.70 -1.02 16.79
C LYS A 54 -11.23 -0.60 16.66
N ARG A 55 -10.53 -0.41 17.78
CA ARG A 55 -9.11 -0.02 17.78
C ARG A 55 -8.22 -1.09 17.13
N ALA A 56 -8.52 -2.37 17.36
CA ALA A 56 -7.80 -3.46 16.70
C ALA A 56 -8.00 -3.44 15.18
N ILE A 57 -9.23 -3.18 14.71
CA ILE A 57 -9.54 -3.05 13.29
C ILE A 57 -8.80 -1.87 12.66
N GLU A 58 -8.78 -0.71 13.34
CA GLU A 58 -8.03 0.47 12.88
C GLU A 58 -6.54 0.16 12.70
N LEU A 59 -5.92 -0.52 13.68
CA LEU A 59 -4.51 -0.93 13.60
C LEU A 59 -4.25 -1.94 12.47
N LEU A 60 -5.17 -2.90 12.26
CA LEU A 60 -5.05 -3.85 11.16
C LEU A 60 -5.15 -3.18 9.79
N ILE A 61 -5.98 -2.14 9.66
CA ILE A 61 -6.11 -1.35 8.42
C ILE A 61 -4.84 -0.54 8.16
N GLU A 62 -4.24 0.04 9.20
CA GLU A 62 -2.94 0.73 9.10
C GLU A 62 -1.83 -0.23 8.65
N LEU A 63 -1.75 -1.42 9.27
CA LEU A 63 -0.80 -2.45 8.87
C LEU A 63 -1.01 -2.92 7.42
N ALA A 64 -2.27 -3.13 7.01
CA ALA A 64 -2.58 -3.51 5.64
C ALA A 64 -2.18 -2.43 4.62
N SER A 65 -2.35 -1.15 4.98
CA SER A 65 -1.92 -0.02 4.15
C SER A 65 -0.42 -0.01 3.97
N LEU A 66 0.32 -0.22 5.06
CA LEU A 66 1.78 -0.30 5.03
C LEU A 66 2.25 -1.49 4.18
N GLN A 67 1.62 -2.66 4.31
CA GLN A 67 1.94 -3.84 3.51
C GLN A 67 1.71 -3.60 2.01
N ALA A 68 0.55 -3.06 1.63
CA ALA A 68 0.23 -2.77 0.24
C ALA A 68 1.19 -1.72 -0.36
N SER A 69 1.51 -0.69 0.42
CA SER A 69 2.51 0.33 0.05
C SER A 69 3.89 -0.27 -0.15
N PHE A 70 4.34 -1.15 0.76
CA PHE A 70 5.66 -1.78 0.68
C PHE A 70 5.80 -2.68 -0.55
N VAL A 71 4.78 -3.49 -0.86
CA VAL A 71 4.77 -4.33 -2.07
C VAL A 71 4.81 -3.46 -3.33
N THR A 72 4.03 -2.37 -3.37
CA THR A 72 4.01 -1.44 -4.51
C THR A 72 5.37 -0.78 -4.70
N LEU A 73 6.00 -0.37 -3.61
CA LEU A 73 7.31 0.27 -3.63
C LEU A 73 8.42 -0.69 -4.09
N ASP A 74 8.41 -1.94 -3.63
CA ASP A 74 9.36 -2.97 -4.07
C ASP A 74 9.29 -3.19 -5.59
N ILE A 75 8.08 -3.22 -6.16
CA ILE A 75 7.88 -3.29 -7.61
C ILE A 75 8.46 -2.06 -8.31
N ALA A 76 8.20 -0.86 -7.79
CA ALA A 76 8.70 0.39 -8.38
C ALA A 76 10.24 0.45 -8.39
N VAL A 77 10.89 0.01 -7.31
CA VAL A 77 12.36 -0.09 -7.22
C VAL A 77 12.89 -1.09 -8.23
N LYS A 78 12.29 -2.29 -8.33
CA LYS A 78 12.72 -3.31 -9.30
C LYS A 78 12.60 -2.83 -10.75
N ILE A 79 11.53 -2.12 -11.09
CA ILE A 79 11.35 -1.55 -12.43
C ILE A 79 12.41 -0.49 -12.71
N THR A 80 12.67 0.40 -11.75
CA THR A 80 13.71 1.43 -11.87
C THR A 80 15.09 0.80 -12.08
N ASN A 81 15.45 -0.21 -11.27
CA ASN A 81 16.72 -0.93 -11.43
C ASN A 81 16.83 -1.61 -12.80
N ARG A 82 15.75 -2.25 -13.29
CA ARG A 82 15.75 -2.87 -14.63
C ARG A 82 15.97 -1.84 -15.73
N ARG A 83 15.38 -0.65 -15.59
CA ARG A 83 15.55 0.47 -16.55
C ARG A 83 16.97 1.01 -16.53
N VAL A 84 17.55 1.19 -15.34
CA VAL A 84 18.97 1.60 -15.17
C VAL A 84 19.89 0.58 -15.85
N ASN A 85 19.71 -0.70 -15.54
CA ASN A 85 20.51 -1.77 -16.14
C ASN A 85 20.40 -1.82 -17.67
N ALA A 86 19.21 -1.62 -18.23
CA ALA A 86 19.02 -1.56 -19.67
C ALA A 86 19.77 -0.36 -20.29
N ILE A 87 19.72 0.81 -19.65
CA ILE A 87 20.45 2.00 -20.12
C ILE A 87 21.95 1.77 -20.06
N GLU A 88 22.48 1.27 -18.93
CA GLU A 88 23.90 1.00 -18.78
C GLU A 88 24.39 0.01 -19.83
N HIS A 89 23.77 -1.15 -19.96
CA HIS A 89 24.23 -2.16 -20.91
C HIS A 89 24.06 -1.74 -22.36
N VAL A 90 22.96 -1.09 -22.73
CA VAL A 90 22.75 -0.67 -24.12
C VAL A 90 23.67 0.50 -24.46
N PHE A 91 23.67 1.57 -23.65
CA PHE A 91 24.45 2.78 -23.95
C PHE A 91 25.96 2.51 -23.93
N PHE A 92 26.49 1.86 -22.88
CA PHE A 92 27.92 1.59 -22.80
C PHE A 92 28.37 0.58 -23.85
N PHE A 93 27.56 -0.42 -24.22
CA PHE A 93 27.88 -1.34 -25.32
C PHE A 93 27.96 -0.61 -26.66
N PHE A 94 27.01 0.28 -26.95
CA PHE A 94 27.03 1.09 -28.17
C PHE A 94 28.23 2.05 -28.21
N GLN A 95 28.54 2.75 -27.10
CA GLN A 95 29.70 3.65 -27.05
C GLN A 95 31.04 2.91 -27.22
N SER A 96 31.16 1.72 -26.62
CA SER A 96 32.34 0.87 -26.73
C SER A 96 32.53 0.30 -28.14
N SER A 97 31.44 -0.11 -28.80
CA SER A 97 31.48 -0.54 -30.22
C SER A 97 31.88 0.61 -31.16
N PHE A 98 31.43 1.84 -30.88
CA PHE A 98 31.85 3.02 -31.66
C PHE A 98 33.34 3.36 -31.48
N HIS A 99 33.88 3.19 -30.28
CA HIS A 99 35.32 3.37 -30.04
C HIS A 99 36.15 2.24 -30.66
N GLY A 100 35.70 0.99 -30.60
CA GLY A 100 36.41 -0.16 -31.19
C GLY A 100 36.48 -0.15 -32.73
N THR A 101 35.50 0.47 -33.39
CA THR A 101 35.43 0.56 -34.86
C THR A 101 36.22 1.73 -35.46
N SER A 102 36.59 2.74 -34.66
CA SER A 102 37.40 3.88 -35.12
C SER A 102 38.91 3.60 -35.14
N VAL A 103 39.40 2.54 -34.48
CA VAL A 103 40.85 2.25 -34.38
C VAL A 103 41.36 1.37 -35.55
N HIS A 104 40.50 0.96 -36.48
CA HIS A 104 40.85 -0.04 -37.50
C HIS A 104 41.04 0.50 -38.94
N TRP A 105 41.19 1.82 -39.12
CA TRP A 105 41.31 2.45 -40.46
C TRP A 105 42.63 3.20 -40.72
N HIS A 106 43.70 2.92 -39.97
CA HIS A 106 45.05 3.37 -40.33
C HIS A 106 46.06 2.23 -40.23
N THR A 107 46.23 1.50 -41.33
CA THR A 107 47.49 0.86 -41.74
C THR A 107 47.56 0.89 -43.25
#